data_AF-A0A542QIN1-F1
#
_entry.id   AF-A0A542QIN1-F1
#
_cell.length_a   1.000
_cell.length_b   1.000
_cell.length_c   1.000
_cell.angle_alpha   90.00
_cell.angle_beta   90.00
_cell.angle_gamma   90.00
#
_symmetry.space_group_name_H-M   'P 1'
#
loop_
_entity.id
_entity.type
_entity.pdbx_description
1 polymer ?
#
loop_
_entity_poly.entity_id
_entity_poly.type
_entity_poly.pdbx_seq_one_letter_code
_entity_poly.pdbx_strand_id
1 'polypeptide(L)'
;MSTAYRFPGRLRALQLQVHRVRAQYEAMGRQLPWAVEATEGWSSTTKTYSPLGDRITTFPASPGWTEEQIDQYARLRRRLVRLSAAVITHPWWSSVPTGEQVDARMTLKRLEAPSTGADSGQSIAAEAA
;
A
#
# COMPACT_ATOMS: atom_id res chain seq x y z
N MET A 1 7.85 -21.86 -14.26
CA MET A 1 6.62 -22.20 -15.01
C MET A 1 5.46 -21.78 -14.11
N SER A 2 4.57 -20.89 -14.56
CA SER A 2 3.43 -20.45 -13.75
C SER A 2 2.40 -21.58 -13.70
N THR A 3 2.34 -22.31 -12.60
CA THR A 3 1.29 -23.30 -12.39
C THR A 3 -0.04 -22.57 -12.24
N ALA A 4 -1.01 -22.90 -13.09
CA ALA A 4 -2.34 -22.29 -13.05
C ALA A 4 -3.15 -22.89 -11.89
N TYR A 5 -2.95 -22.36 -10.68
CA TYR A 5 -3.70 -22.80 -9.50
C TYR A 5 -5.18 -22.39 -9.61
N ARG A 6 -6.09 -23.36 -9.47
CA ARG A 6 -7.53 -23.10 -9.41
C ARG A 6 -7.94 -22.68 -8.00
N PHE A 7 -7.79 -21.41 -7.68
CA PHE A 7 -8.13 -20.88 -6.35
C PHE A 7 -9.65 -20.92 -6.07
N PRO A 8 -10.08 -21.32 -4.85
CA PRO A 8 -11.47 -21.20 -4.43
C PRO A 8 -12.00 -19.78 -4.55
N GLY A 9 -13.29 -19.62 -4.90
CA GLY A 9 -13.92 -18.30 -5.04
C GLY A 9 -13.79 -17.44 -3.78
N ARG A 10 -13.95 -18.05 -2.60
CA ARG A 10 -13.77 -17.38 -1.30
C ARG A 10 -12.35 -16.85 -1.09
N LEU A 11 -11.33 -17.65 -1.44
CA LEU A 11 -9.93 -17.24 -1.30
C LEU A 11 -9.59 -16.07 -2.25
N ARG A 12 -10.08 -16.13 -3.49
CA ARG A 12 -9.95 -15.02 -4.45
C ARG A 12 -10.64 -13.76 -3.93
N ALA A 13 -11.87 -13.88 -3.43
CA ALA A 13 -12.60 -12.75 -2.87
C ALA A 13 -11.88 -12.12 -1.66
N LEU A 14 -11.30 -12.93 -0.77
CA LEU A 14 -10.48 -12.44 0.35
C LEU A 14 -9.26 -11.67 -0.15
N GLN A 15 -8.53 -12.21 -1.13
CA GLN A 15 -7.37 -11.55 -1.72
C GLN A 15 -7.74 -10.20 -2.38
N LEU A 16 -8.86 -10.15 -3.12
CA LEU A 16 -9.36 -8.92 -3.72
C LEU A 16 -9.74 -7.88 -2.66
N GLN A 17 -10.32 -8.31 -1.53
CA GLN A 17 -10.60 -7.42 -0.41
C GLN A 17 -9.33 -6.89 0.24
N VAL A 18 -8.28 -7.71 0.39
CA VAL A 18 -6.96 -7.26 0.86
C VAL A 18 -6.45 -6.13 -0.04
N HIS A 19 -6.48 -6.32 -1.36
CA HIS A 19 -6.03 -5.29 -2.31
C HIS A 19 -6.82 -3.99 -2.19
N ARG A 20 -8.15 -4.06 -2.12
CA ARG A 20 -9.01 -2.87 -1.96
C ARG A 20 -8.71 -2.11 -0.66
N VAL A 21 -8.64 -2.82 0.47
CA VAL A 21 -8.38 -2.19 1.78
C VAL A 21 -6.96 -1.62 1.83
N ARG A 22 -5.99 -2.30 1.23
CA ARG A 22 -4.62 -1.80 1.11
C ARG A 22 -4.55 -0.52 0.27
N ALA A 23 -5.24 -0.48 -0.87
CA ALA A 23 -5.32 0.72 -1.69
C ALA A 23 -5.95 1.90 -0.94
N GLN A 24 -7.02 1.67 -0.17
CA GLN A 24 -7.63 2.69 0.70
C GLN A 24 -6.67 3.17 1.80
N TYR A 25 -5.97 2.25 2.46
CA TYR A 25 -4.98 2.56 3.49
C TYR A 25 -3.82 3.40 2.94
N GLU A 26 -3.29 3.04 1.77
CA GLU A 26 -2.21 3.77 1.10
C GLU A 26 -2.69 5.13 0.57
N ALA A 27 -3.91 5.21 0.01
CA ALA A 27 -4.49 6.47 -0.42
C ALA A 27 -4.67 7.45 0.76
N MET A 28 -5.17 6.97 1.89
CA MET A 28 -5.28 7.76 3.11
C MET A 28 -3.90 8.20 3.61
N GLY A 29 -2.94 7.27 3.70
CA GLY A 29 -1.57 7.58 4.12
C GLY A 29 -0.87 8.64 3.25
N ARG A 30 -1.18 8.69 1.95
CA ARG A 30 -0.65 9.73 1.04
C ARG A 30 -1.28 11.11 1.24
N GLN A 31 -2.51 11.18 1.74
CA GLN A 31 -3.21 12.44 2.00
C GLN A 31 -2.90 13.02 3.38
N LEU A 32 -2.44 12.18 4.30
CA LEU A 32 -2.15 12.58 5.67
C LEU A 32 -0.84 13.35 5.78
N PRO A 33 -0.74 14.27 6.76
CA PRO A 33 0.53 14.90 7.10
C PRO A 33 1.60 13.85 7.43
N TRP A 34 2.85 14.19 7.15
CA TRP A 34 3.97 13.25 7.32
C TRP A 34 4.20 12.85 8.79
N ALA A 35 3.77 13.68 9.75
CA ALA A 35 3.83 13.36 11.18
C ALA A 35 2.43 13.11 11.75
N VAL A 36 2.33 12.10 12.63
CA VAL A 36 1.09 11.76 13.35
C VAL A 36 0.80 12.77 14.45
N GLU A 37 1.83 13.23 15.17
CA GLU A 37 1.72 14.29 16.16
C GLU A 37 2.12 15.64 15.55
N ALA A 38 1.57 16.72 16.11
CA ALA A 38 1.96 18.06 15.70
C ALA A 38 3.46 18.24 15.94
N THR A 39 4.20 18.52 14.86
CA THR A 39 5.66 18.60 14.89
C THR A 39 6.10 19.88 14.19
N GLU A 40 6.99 20.63 14.83
CA GLU A 40 7.59 21.80 14.20
C GLU A 40 8.49 21.40 13.02
N GLY A 41 8.56 22.29 12.03
CA GLY A 41 9.46 22.10 10.91
C GLY A 41 10.90 22.15 11.37
N TRP A 42 11.73 21.26 10.86
CA TRP A 42 13.14 21.20 11.23
C TRP A 42 14.02 21.00 10.00
N SER A 43 15.23 21.56 10.07
CA SER A 43 16.27 21.38 9.06
C SER A 43 17.49 20.74 9.70
N SER A 44 18.07 19.75 9.03
CA SER A 44 19.34 19.15 9.45
C SER A 44 20.34 19.07 8.32
N THR A 45 21.57 19.40 8.65
CA THR A 45 22.71 19.34 7.76
C THR A 45 23.45 18.03 8.01
N THR A 46 23.38 17.11 7.05
CA THR A 46 24.17 15.88 7.08
C THR A 46 25.51 16.14 6.41
N LYS A 47 26.57 16.01 7.21
CA LYS A 47 27.94 16.07 6.71
C LYS A 47 28.16 14.93 5.74
N THR A 48 28.50 15.28 4.50
CA THR A 48 28.77 14.29 3.47
C THR A 48 30.21 14.48 3.03
N TYR A 49 31.03 13.43 3.07
CA TYR A 49 32.39 13.44 2.53
C TYR A 49 32.37 13.35 0.99
N SER A 50 31.45 14.08 0.35
CA SER A 50 31.30 14.18 -1.10
C SER A 50 31.82 15.55 -1.56
N PRO A 51 32.45 15.65 -2.75
CA PRO A 51 32.92 16.92 -3.29
C PRO A 51 31.79 17.95 -3.54
N LEU A 52 30.52 17.52 -3.52
CA LEU A 52 29.34 18.40 -3.64
C LEU A 52 28.94 19.12 -2.34
N GLY A 53 29.62 18.86 -1.22
CA GLY A 53 29.39 19.53 0.07
C GLY A 53 28.35 18.86 0.97
N ASP A 54 28.08 19.50 2.12
CA ASP A 54 27.13 19.02 3.11
C ASP A 54 25.68 19.10 2.59
N ARG A 55 24.87 18.08 2.87
CA ARG A 55 23.48 18.00 2.41
C ARG A 55 22.54 18.54 3.48
N ILE A 56 21.76 19.55 3.14
CA ILE A 56 20.70 20.09 3.99
C ILE A 56 19.39 19.40 3.64
N THR A 57 18.72 18.82 4.64
CA THR A 57 17.37 18.25 4.51
C THR A 57 16.42 19.04 5.39
N THR A 58 15.35 19.57 4.80
CA THR A 58 14.34 20.37 5.51
C THR A 58 13.00 19.65 5.48
N PHE A 59 12.39 19.49 6.64
CA PHE A 59 11.03 18.97 6.82
C PHE A 59 10.11 20.12 7.25
N PRO A 60 8.99 20.37 6.54
CA PRO A 60 8.04 21.41 6.92
C PRO A 60 7.29 21.03 8.20
N ALA A 61 6.77 22.03 8.91
CA ALA A 61 5.91 21.79 10.08
C ALA A 61 4.70 20.93 9.69
N SER A 62 4.37 19.96 10.54
CA SER A 62 3.22 19.09 10.38
C SER A 62 2.19 19.41 11.47
N PRO A 63 0.92 19.67 11.13
CA PRO A 63 -0.14 19.88 12.11
C PRO A 63 -0.51 18.61 12.88
N GLY A 64 0.00 17.45 12.50
CA GLY A 64 -0.40 16.16 13.08
C GLY A 64 -1.70 15.63 12.47
N TRP A 65 -2.09 14.44 12.89
CA TRP A 65 -3.34 13.80 12.48
C TRP A 65 -4.44 14.14 13.47
N THR A 66 -5.64 14.36 12.95
CA THR A 66 -6.84 14.45 13.80
C THR A 66 -7.16 13.09 14.41
N GLU A 67 -7.90 13.08 15.52
CA GLU A 67 -8.35 11.85 16.16
C GLU A 67 -9.13 10.96 15.19
N GLU A 68 -10.04 11.53 14.40
CA GLU A 68 -10.82 10.80 13.39
C GLU A 68 -9.94 10.12 12.33
N GLN A 69 -8.87 10.80 11.88
CA GLN A 69 -7.91 10.24 10.93
C GLN A 69 -7.11 9.09 11.54
N ILE A 70 -6.62 9.24 12.78
CA ILE A 70 -5.93 8.17 13.50
C ILE A 70 -6.85 6.94 13.61
N ASP A 71 -8.10 7.19 13.97
CA ASP A 71 -9.10 6.17 14.19
C ASP A 71 -9.46 5.41 12.90
N GLN A 72 -9.69 6.15 11.81
CA GLN A 72 -9.97 5.57 10.49
C GLN A 72 -8.76 4.80 9.96
N TYR A 73 -7.54 5.31 10.13
CA TYR A 73 -6.31 4.62 9.74
C TYR A 73 -6.12 3.32 10.55
N ALA A 74 -6.36 3.37 11.86
CA ALA A 74 -6.31 2.20 12.74
C ALA A 74 -7.39 1.16 12.40
N ARG A 75 -8.60 1.59 12.02
CA ARG A 75 -9.68 0.72 11.52
C ARG A 75 -9.26 0.01 10.23
N LEU A 76 -8.70 0.74 9.26
CA LEU A 76 -8.20 0.18 8.01
C LEU A 76 -7.07 -0.83 8.26
N ARG A 77 -6.10 -0.49 9.12
CA ARG A 77 -5.00 -1.38 9.50
C ARG A 77 -5.50 -2.68 10.14
N ARG A 78 -6.41 -2.58 11.11
CA ARG A 78 -7.02 -3.76 11.76
C ARG A 78 -7.76 -4.64 10.76
N ARG A 79 -8.48 -4.04 9.80
CA ARG A 79 -9.16 -4.77 8.74
C ARG A 79 -8.18 -5.48 7.80
N LEU A 80 -7.10 -4.81 7.42
CA LEU A 80 -6.06 -5.38 6.56
C LEU A 80 -5.39 -6.60 7.20
N VAL A 81 -5.02 -6.50 8.49
CA VAL A 81 -4.43 -7.63 9.25
C VAL A 81 -5.40 -8.81 9.30
N ARG A 82 -6.68 -8.55 9.62
CA ARG A 82 -7.70 -9.60 9.70
C ARG A 82 -7.91 -10.32 8.36
N LEU A 83 -8.00 -9.57 7.26
CA LEU A 83 -8.17 -10.13 5.93
C LEU A 83 -6.93 -10.93 5.50
N SER A 84 -5.73 -10.40 5.78
CA SER A 84 -4.47 -11.09 5.49
C SER A 84 -4.36 -12.41 6.26
N ALA A 85 -4.74 -12.42 7.54
CA ALA A 85 -4.82 -13.64 8.34
C ALA A 85 -5.79 -14.66 7.73
N ALA A 86 -6.99 -14.23 7.34
CA ALA A 86 -7.98 -15.11 6.71
C ALA A 86 -7.50 -15.71 5.38
N VAL A 87 -6.68 -14.97 4.62
CA VAL A 87 -6.01 -15.52 3.42
C VAL A 87 -4.98 -16.57 3.83
N ILE A 88 -4.09 -16.28 4.78
CA ILE A 88 -2.96 -17.15 5.16
C ILE A 88 -3.43 -18.44 5.83
N THR A 89 -4.49 -18.38 6.65
CA THR A 89 -5.04 -19.54 7.38
C THR A 89 -6.15 -20.27 6.63
N HIS A 90 -6.33 -20.01 5.33
CA HIS A 90 -7.41 -20.61 4.55
C HIS A 90 -7.22 -22.14 4.40
N PRO A 91 -8.25 -22.98 4.62
CA PRO A 91 -8.12 -24.45 4.58
C PRO A 91 -7.58 -25.03 3.26
N TRP A 92 -7.79 -24.32 2.15
CA TRP A 92 -7.26 -24.70 0.84
C TRP A 92 -5.73 -24.86 0.83
N TRP A 93 -4.99 -24.14 1.66
CA TRP A 93 -3.53 -24.28 1.73
C TRP A 93 -3.08 -25.68 2.16
N SER A 94 -3.89 -26.40 2.94
CA SER A 94 -3.61 -27.79 3.31
C SER A 94 -3.69 -28.75 2.13
N SER A 95 -4.35 -28.36 1.03
CA SER A 95 -4.41 -29.14 -0.22
C SER A 95 -3.26 -28.85 -1.18
N VAL A 96 -2.43 -27.83 -0.91
CA VAL A 96 -1.31 -27.45 -1.76
C VAL A 96 -0.01 -28.07 -1.23
N PRO A 97 0.78 -28.77 -2.06
CA PRO A 97 2.07 -29.31 -1.66
C PRO A 97 2.97 -28.23 -1.05
N THR A 98 3.70 -28.54 0.02
CA THR A 98 4.52 -27.56 0.77
C THR A 98 5.51 -26.81 -0.12
N GLY A 99 6.12 -27.48 -1.10
CA GLY A 99 7.04 -26.88 -2.07
C GLY A 99 6.40 -25.89 -3.04
N GLU A 100 5.07 -25.94 -3.19
CA GLU A 100 4.30 -25.11 -4.15
C GLU A 100 3.54 -23.97 -3.47
N GLN A 101 3.41 -23.98 -2.14
CA GLN A 101 2.62 -22.97 -1.43
C GLN A 101 3.13 -21.55 -1.67
N VAL A 102 4.44 -21.35 -1.81
CA VAL A 102 5.01 -20.02 -2.08
C VAL A 102 4.61 -19.54 -3.47
N ASP A 103 4.75 -20.37 -4.51
CA ASP A 103 4.36 -19.99 -5.88
C ASP A 103 2.85 -19.75 -5.99
N ALA A 104 2.05 -20.60 -5.34
CA ALA A 104 0.60 -20.42 -5.24
C ALA A 104 0.23 -19.10 -4.52
N ARG A 105 0.91 -18.73 -3.44
CA ARG A 105 0.72 -17.42 -2.76
C ARG A 105 1.10 -16.25 -3.67
N MET A 106 2.21 -16.35 -4.40
CA MET A 106 2.64 -15.29 -5.33
C MET A 106 1.65 -15.14 -6.48
N THR A 107 1.15 -16.24 -7.02
CA THR A 107 0.13 -16.25 -8.06
C THR A 107 -1.20 -15.69 -7.56
N LEU A 108 -1.61 -16.03 -6.33
CA LEU A 108 -2.79 -15.45 -5.68
C LEU A 108 -2.63 -13.94 -5.51
N LYS A 109 -1.48 -13.47 -5.03
CA LYS A 109 -1.21 -12.04 -4.81
C LYS A 109 -1.27 -11.22 -6.10
N ARG A 110 -0.87 -11.81 -7.23
CA ARG A 110 -0.96 -11.21 -8.56
C ARG A 110 -2.37 -11.14 -9.14
N LEU A 111 -3.38 -11.74 -8.49
CA LEU A 111 -4.77 -11.51 -8.89
C LEU A 111 -5.05 -10.01 -8.76
N GLU A 112 -5.26 -9.37 -9.90
CA GLU A 112 -5.59 -7.95 -9.92
C GLU A 112 -6.99 -7.77 -9.34
N ALA A 113 -7.13 -6.78 -8.45
CA ALA A 113 -8.43 -6.15 -8.28
C ALA A 113 -8.79 -5.51 -9.62
N PRO A 114 -10.04 -5.61 -10.11
CA PRO A 114 -10.42 -4.93 -11.35
C PRO A 114 -9.97 -3.49 -11.24
N SER A 115 -9.06 -3.10 -12.13
CA SER A 115 -8.54 -1.75 -12.21
C SER A 115 -9.75 -0.85 -12.36
N THR A 116 -10.05 -0.05 -11.33
CA THR A 116 -10.92 1.10 -11.52
C THR A 116 -10.08 2.07 -12.34
N GLY A 117 -10.20 1.96 -13.66
CA GLY A 117 -9.58 2.87 -14.60
C GLY A 117 -10.01 4.29 -14.26
N ALA A 118 -9.05 5.07 -13.78
CA ALA A 118 -9.02 6.51 -13.95
C ALA A 118 -7.72 6.81 -14.71
N ASP A 119 -7.68 6.31 -15.93
CA ASP A 119 -6.86 6.84 -17.00
C ASP A 119 -7.57 8.11 -17.50
N SER A 120 -7.13 9.26 -17.03
CA SER A 120 -7.55 10.59 -17.49
C SER A 120 -6.50 11.59 -17.02
N GLY A 121 -5.38 11.63 -17.71
CA GLY A 121 -4.30 12.56 -17.37
C GLY A 121 -3.15 12.59 -18.36
N GLN A 122 -3.41 12.39 -19.66
CA GLN A 122 -2.47 12.77 -20.72
C GLN A 122 -3.24 13.17 -21.98
N SER A 123 -2.73 14.21 -22.65
CA SER A 123 -3.27 14.94 -23.82
C SER A 123 -4.21 16.09 -23.43
N ILE A 124 -3.87 17.36 -23.59
CA ILE A 124 -3.19 17.99 -24.75
C ILE A 124 -2.29 19.16 -24.32
N ALA A 125 -1.05 19.13 -24.78
CA ALA A 125 -0.32 20.34 -25.13
C ALA A 125 -0.64 20.69 -26.59
N ALA A 126 -0.61 22.00 -26.88
CA ALA A 126 -0.81 22.69 -28.17
C ALA A 126 -2.25 23.15 -28.48
N GLU A 127 -2.51 24.45 -28.32
CA GLU A 127 -2.82 25.33 -29.46
C GLU A 127 -2.62 26.81 -29.09
N ALA A 128 -2.29 27.60 -30.10
CA ALA A 128 -1.81 28.97 -30.06
C ALA A 128 -2.92 30.02 -29.87
N ALA A 129 -2.58 31.16 -29.25
CA ALA A 129 -3.01 32.52 -29.61
C ALA A 129 -2.15 33.55 -28.87
#